data_AF-A0A4Q8M479-F1
#
_entry.id   AF-A0A4Q8M479-F1
#
_cell.length_a   1.000
_cell.length_b   1.000
_cell.length_c   1.000
_cell.angle_alpha   90.00
_cell.angle_beta   90.00
_cell.angle_gamma   90.00
#
_symmetry.space_group_name_H-M   'P 1'
#
loop_
_entity.id
_entity.type
_entity.pdbx_description
1 polymer ?
#
loop_
_entity_poly.entity_id
_entity_poly.type
_entity_poly.pdbx_seq_one_letter_code
_entity_poly.pdbx_strand_id
1 'polypeptide(L)'
;MWYAEAKKQCERNRQQIFAYNFDAFPNFDALMKNEDYVANLEELAGLNFRLRLFESKNPHDQYVFDVVSGDYSDTDLGNQIITGTGIASPEYRKTLSKHMNDMLDMSIPLENPQMCMLLLERVRLRYGYDDKAKFQQYDQTGIPRDVKVYAIHKTALTDIRDDPDCAYEQSLKTLVIHDTTRELPLSQAFKDMGRDTTPRKELTYQY
;
A
#
# COMPACT_ATOMS: atom_id res chain seq x y z
N MET A 1 -6.69 23.27 10.27
CA MET A 1 -7.62 23.15 9.12
C MET A 1 -7.09 22.16 8.08
N TRP A 2 -5.80 22.20 7.72
CA TRP A 2 -5.17 21.29 6.75
C TRP A 2 -5.52 19.80 6.93
N TYR A 3 -5.33 19.24 8.13
CA TYR A 3 -5.52 17.81 8.41
C TYR A 3 -6.92 17.27 8.03
N ALA A 4 -7.99 18.03 8.31
CA ALA A 4 -9.34 17.60 7.97
C ALA A 4 -9.59 17.62 6.46
N GLU A 5 -9.00 18.59 5.74
CA GLU A 5 -9.10 18.66 4.28
C GLU A 5 -8.26 17.57 3.62
N ALA A 6 -7.04 17.32 4.10
CA ALA A 6 -6.20 16.21 3.62
C ALA A 6 -6.92 14.86 3.72
N LYS A 7 -7.61 14.60 4.84
CA LYS A 7 -8.43 13.38 4.98
C LYS A 7 -9.60 13.30 4.01
N LYS A 8 -10.27 14.42 3.72
CA LYS A 8 -11.33 14.47 2.71
C LYS A 8 -10.77 14.25 1.32
N GLN A 9 -9.61 14.83 1.00
CA GLN A 9 -8.96 14.65 -0.28
C GLN A 9 -8.52 13.19 -0.49
N CYS A 10 -7.94 12.53 0.52
CA CYS A 10 -7.66 11.09 0.42
C CYS A 10 -8.92 10.27 0.08
N GLU A 11 -10.06 10.58 0.70
CA GLU A 11 -11.30 9.87 0.44
C GLU A 11 -11.84 10.13 -0.98
N ARG A 12 -11.73 11.37 -1.47
CA ARG A 12 -12.07 11.70 -2.87
C ARG A 12 -11.19 10.93 -3.85
N ASN A 13 -9.87 10.93 -3.65
CA ASN A 13 -8.94 10.25 -4.55
C ASN A 13 -9.20 8.75 -4.56
N ARG A 14 -9.47 8.14 -3.39
CA ARG A 14 -9.89 6.73 -3.31
C ARG A 14 -11.14 6.48 -4.14
N GLN A 15 -12.19 7.28 -3.96
CA GLN A 15 -13.44 7.13 -4.70
C GLN A 15 -13.24 7.29 -6.20
N GLN A 16 -12.39 8.24 -6.62
CA GLN A 16 -12.05 8.43 -8.02
C GLN A 16 -11.30 7.22 -8.58
N ILE A 17 -10.28 6.70 -7.88
CA ILE A 17 -9.54 5.49 -8.27
C ILE A 17 -10.49 4.29 -8.40
N PHE A 18 -11.41 4.09 -7.46
CA PHE A 18 -12.40 3.01 -7.52
C PHE A 18 -13.45 3.21 -8.62
N ALA A 19 -13.77 4.45 -8.99
CA ALA A 19 -14.70 4.76 -10.05
C ALA A 19 -14.13 4.47 -11.45
N TYR A 20 -12.81 4.27 -11.59
CA TYR A 20 -12.24 3.79 -12.83
C TYR A 20 -12.71 2.35 -13.07
N ASN A 21 -13.49 2.19 -14.14
CA ASN A 21 -13.86 0.89 -14.63
C ASN A 21 -12.61 0.20 -15.21
N PHE A 22 -12.02 -0.71 -14.45
CA PHE A 22 -10.84 -1.49 -14.87
C PHE A 22 -11.11 -2.28 -16.17
N ASP A 23 -12.35 -2.69 -16.42
CA ASP A 23 -12.76 -3.41 -17.63
C ASP A 23 -12.86 -2.50 -18.87
N ALA A 24 -12.89 -1.18 -18.67
CA ALA A 24 -12.85 -0.21 -19.78
C ALA A 24 -11.44 -0.04 -20.38
N PHE A 25 -10.42 -0.65 -19.76
CA PHE A 25 -9.05 -0.61 -20.24
C PHE A 25 -8.65 -1.99 -20.79
N PRO A 26 -8.04 -2.05 -21.99
CA PRO A 26 -7.68 -3.33 -22.61
C PRO A 26 -6.60 -4.09 -21.82
N ASN A 27 -5.82 -3.37 -21.02
CA ASN A 27 -4.86 -3.90 -20.07
C ASN A 27 -4.43 -2.81 -19.09
N PHE A 28 -3.66 -3.20 -18.09
CA PHE A 28 -3.15 -2.29 -17.08
C PHE A 28 -2.18 -1.22 -17.63
N ASP A 29 -1.37 -1.54 -18.65
CA ASP A 29 -0.48 -0.56 -19.27
C ASP A 29 -1.26 0.59 -19.92
N ALA A 30 -2.48 0.35 -20.37
CA ALA A 30 -3.38 1.39 -20.86
C ALA A 30 -3.95 2.24 -19.72
N LEU A 31 -4.25 1.65 -18.56
CA LEU A 31 -4.70 2.38 -17.37
C LEU A 31 -3.59 3.28 -16.80
N MET A 32 -2.34 2.80 -16.77
CA MET A 32 -1.17 3.59 -16.34
C MET A 32 -0.76 4.70 -17.31
N LYS A 33 -1.39 4.77 -18.50
CA LYS A 33 -1.27 5.90 -19.42
C LYS A 33 -2.36 6.94 -19.23
N ASN A 34 -3.36 6.67 -18.38
CA ASN A 34 -4.35 7.65 -18.00
C ASN A 34 -3.74 8.60 -16.96
N GLU A 35 -3.47 9.84 -17.37
CA GLU A 35 -2.81 10.84 -16.54
C GLU A 35 -3.59 11.16 -15.27
N ASP A 36 -4.92 11.25 -15.35
CA ASP A 36 -5.79 11.52 -14.20
C ASP A 36 -5.77 10.36 -13.19
N TYR A 37 -5.72 9.12 -13.66
CA TYR A 37 -5.60 7.93 -12.80
C TYR A 37 -4.26 7.92 -12.05
N VAL A 38 -3.17 8.15 -12.77
CA VAL A 38 -1.82 8.18 -12.20
C VAL A 38 -1.67 9.33 -11.21
N ALA A 39 -2.13 10.54 -11.57
CA ALA A 39 -2.08 11.70 -10.69
C ALA A 39 -2.85 11.46 -9.38
N ASN A 40 -4.01 10.79 -9.44
CA ASN A 40 -4.77 10.44 -8.25
C ASN A 40 -4.05 9.43 -7.35
N LEU A 41 -3.37 8.43 -7.93
CA LEU A 41 -2.56 7.47 -7.17
C LEU A 41 -1.37 8.15 -6.50
N GLU A 42 -0.67 9.00 -7.23
CA GLU A 42 0.47 9.77 -6.72
C GLU A 42 0.02 10.70 -5.60
N GLU A 43 -0.98 11.55 -5.83
CA GLU A 43 -1.48 12.46 -4.80
C GLU A 43 -1.95 11.70 -3.55
N LEU A 44 -2.64 10.55 -3.72
CA LEU A 44 -3.05 9.71 -2.59
C LEU A 44 -1.85 9.16 -1.81
N ALA A 45 -0.79 8.72 -2.49
CA ALA A 45 0.43 8.25 -1.85
C ALA A 45 1.13 9.35 -1.04
N GLY A 46 1.27 10.56 -1.59
CA GLY A 46 1.88 11.69 -0.89
C GLY A 46 1.05 12.17 0.30
N LEU A 47 -0.28 12.27 0.13
CA LEU A 47 -1.18 12.62 1.23
C LEU A 47 -1.12 11.58 2.35
N ASN A 48 -1.09 10.28 2.03
CA ASN A 48 -0.95 9.23 3.04
C ASN A 48 0.35 9.40 3.84
N PHE A 49 1.46 9.72 3.17
CA PHE A 49 2.75 9.92 3.84
C PHE A 49 2.73 11.13 4.77
N ARG A 50 2.25 12.28 4.29
CA ARG A 50 2.13 13.50 5.10
C ARG A 50 1.18 13.32 6.28
N LEU A 51 0.05 12.64 6.08
CA LEU A 51 -0.86 12.30 7.16
C LEU A 51 -0.17 11.43 8.23
N ARG A 52 0.62 10.43 7.82
CA ARG A 52 1.38 9.59 8.75
C ARG A 52 2.41 10.40 9.55
N LEU A 53 3.15 11.29 8.88
CA LEU A 53 4.10 12.17 9.56
C LEU A 53 3.39 13.09 10.56
N PHE A 54 2.29 13.72 10.14
CA PHE A 54 1.49 14.61 10.98
C PHE A 54 0.85 13.89 12.18
N GLU A 55 0.39 12.65 12.00
CA GLU A 55 -0.20 11.83 13.06
C GLU A 55 0.86 11.19 13.97
N SER A 56 2.14 11.23 13.57
CA SER A 56 3.22 10.65 14.36
C SER A 56 3.44 11.43 15.66
N LYS A 57 3.70 10.68 16.72
CA LYS A 57 4.08 11.22 18.03
C LYS A 57 5.59 11.46 18.16
N ASN A 58 6.37 11.10 17.14
CA ASN A 58 7.81 11.32 17.14
C ASN A 58 8.12 12.76 16.70
N PRO A 59 8.82 13.58 17.51
CA PRO A 59 9.17 14.96 17.13
C PRO A 59 9.97 15.07 15.84
N HIS A 60 10.79 14.08 15.50
CA HIS A 60 11.53 14.07 14.24
C HIS A 60 10.61 13.97 13.02
N ASP A 61 9.53 13.20 13.12
CA ASP A 61 8.58 13.03 12.02
C ASP A 61 7.78 14.32 11.76
N GLN A 62 7.52 15.12 12.81
CA GLN A 62 6.90 16.44 12.67
C GLN A 62 7.83 17.44 11.98
N TYR A 63 9.13 17.43 12.31
CA TYR A 63 10.10 18.23 11.57
C TYR A 63 10.16 17.82 10.09
N VAL A 64 10.16 16.52 9.81
CA VAL A 64 10.12 16.00 8.43
C VAL A 64 8.83 16.44 7.74
N PHE A 65 7.68 16.40 8.42
CA PHE A 65 6.41 16.91 7.91
C PHE A 65 6.52 18.37 7.46
N ASP A 66 7.09 19.24 8.29
CA ASP A 66 7.24 20.66 7.95
C ASP A 66 8.14 20.87 6.73
N VAL A 67 9.27 20.16 6.66
CA VAL A 67 10.21 20.23 5.52
C VAL A 67 9.55 19.74 4.24
N VAL A 68 8.99 18.52 4.23
CA VAL A 68 8.41 17.96 3.01
C VAL A 68 7.17 18.73 2.56
N SER A 69 6.40 19.30 3.50
CA SER A 69 5.23 20.13 3.20
C SER A 69 5.60 21.48 2.59
N GLY A 70 6.81 21.98 2.82
CA GLY A 70 7.32 23.21 2.21
C GLY A 70 7.95 22.99 0.84
N ASP A 71 8.55 21.82 0.62
CA ASP A 71 9.41 21.57 -0.54
C ASP A 71 8.75 20.76 -1.66
N TYR A 72 7.69 19.99 -1.37
CA TYR A 72 7.07 19.08 -2.33
C TYR A 72 5.54 19.15 -2.34
N SER A 73 4.95 18.99 -3.52
CA SER A 73 3.52 18.72 -3.64
C SER A 73 3.20 17.27 -3.24
N ASP A 74 1.92 17.00 -2.96
CA ASP A 74 1.47 15.63 -2.64
C ASP A 74 1.69 14.67 -3.83
N THR A 75 1.48 15.16 -5.06
CA THR A 75 1.78 14.39 -6.28
C THR A 75 3.27 14.10 -6.41
N ASP A 76 4.15 15.08 -6.19
CA ASP A 76 5.60 14.87 -6.28
C ASP A 76 6.11 13.85 -5.26
N LEU A 77 5.63 13.95 -4.01
CA LEU A 77 5.96 13.00 -2.95
C LEU A 77 5.47 11.60 -3.32
N GLY A 78 4.24 11.50 -3.82
CA GLY A 78 3.65 10.24 -4.23
C GLY A 78 4.40 9.56 -5.35
N ASN A 79 4.72 10.29 -6.41
CA ASN A 79 5.53 9.81 -7.51
C ASN A 79 6.88 9.27 -7.00
N GLN A 80 7.58 10.04 -6.16
CA GLN A 80 8.84 9.60 -5.56
C GLN A 80 8.69 8.31 -4.76
N ILE A 81 7.65 8.19 -3.93
CA ILE A 81 7.34 6.98 -3.15
C ILE A 81 7.10 5.77 -4.06
N ILE A 82 6.25 5.93 -5.08
CA ILE A 82 5.83 4.85 -5.97
C ILE A 82 7.01 4.38 -6.85
N THR A 83 7.71 5.32 -7.47
CA THR A 83 8.83 5.03 -8.38
C THR A 83 10.12 4.68 -7.65
N GLY A 84 10.21 4.94 -6.33
CA GLY A 84 11.42 4.75 -5.56
C GLY A 84 12.52 5.72 -5.99
N THR A 85 12.19 6.98 -6.17
CA THR A 85 13.11 8.06 -6.54
C THR A 85 13.16 9.13 -5.45
N GLY A 86 14.07 10.11 -5.57
CA GLY A 86 14.18 11.22 -4.61
C GLY A 86 14.27 10.75 -3.16
N ILE A 87 13.32 11.17 -2.31
CA ILE A 87 13.27 10.79 -0.89
C ILE A 87 13.02 9.30 -0.63
N ALA A 88 12.55 8.56 -1.64
CA ALA A 88 12.34 7.12 -1.56
C ALA A 88 13.37 6.32 -2.38
N SER A 89 14.41 6.99 -2.90
CA SER A 89 15.51 6.34 -3.62
C SER A 89 16.30 5.36 -2.74
N PRO A 90 16.89 4.29 -3.32
CA PRO A 90 17.72 3.36 -2.56
C PRO A 90 18.87 4.05 -1.79
N GLU A 91 19.44 5.11 -2.35
CA GLU A 91 20.51 5.88 -1.75
C GLU A 91 20.02 6.66 -0.52
N TYR A 92 18.90 7.37 -0.66
CA TYR A 92 18.34 8.17 0.43
C TYR A 92 17.77 7.28 1.54
N ARG A 93 17.15 6.13 1.20
CA ARG A 93 16.63 5.18 2.18
C ARG A 93 17.70 4.64 3.14
N LYS A 94 18.98 4.57 2.72
CA LYS A 94 20.10 4.19 3.59
C LYS A 94 20.39 5.21 4.69
N THR A 95 20.02 6.48 4.48
CA THR A 95 20.19 7.55 5.48
C THR A 95 18.97 7.68 6.40
N LEU A 96 17.86 7.04 6.05
CA LEU A 96 16.62 7.08 6.82
C LEU A 96 16.58 6.03 7.93
N SER A 97 15.85 6.34 8.99
CA SER A 97 15.54 5.36 10.03
C SER A 97 14.63 4.25 9.48
N LYS A 98 14.66 3.07 10.11
CA LYS A 98 13.74 1.97 9.78
C LYS A 98 12.27 2.43 9.82
N HIS A 99 11.90 3.20 10.83
CA HIS A 99 10.56 3.75 11.00
C HIS A 99 10.15 4.66 9.84
N MET A 100 11.04 5.53 9.37
CA MET A 100 10.76 6.40 8.23
C MET A 100 10.61 5.62 6.91
N ASN A 101 11.48 4.62 6.70
CA ASN A 101 11.35 3.71 5.56
C ASN A 101 10.01 2.95 5.60
N ASP A 102 9.62 2.44 6.77
CA ASP A 102 8.35 1.74 6.98
C ASP A 102 7.15 2.70 6.72
N MET A 103 7.24 3.99 7.10
CA MET A 103 6.21 5.00 6.79
C MET A 103 6.09 5.28 5.28
N LEU A 104 7.20 5.40 4.55
CA LEU A 104 7.19 5.59 3.10
C LEU A 104 6.51 4.41 2.41
N ASP A 105 6.91 3.18 2.76
CA ASP A 105 6.32 1.98 2.16
C ASP A 105 4.84 1.86 2.50
N MET A 106 4.45 2.13 3.75
CA MET A 106 3.05 2.06 4.18
C MET A 106 2.17 3.21 3.68
N SER A 107 2.74 4.17 2.94
CA SER A 107 2.00 5.23 2.26
C SER A 107 1.51 4.85 0.87
N ILE A 108 2.02 3.73 0.33
CA ILE A 108 1.57 3.18 -0.96
C ILE A 108 0.05 2.90 -0.90
N PRO A 109 -0.74 3.47 -1.84
CA PRO A 109 -2.18 3.26 -1.93
C PRO A 109 -2.48 1.80 -2.27
N LEU A 110 -3.47 1.18 -1.64
CA LEU A 110 -3.81 -0.25 -1.86
C LEU A 110 -5.13 -0.43 -2.61
N GLU A 111 -5.60 0.64 -3.22
CA GLU A 111 -6.77 0.71 -4.10
C GLU A 111 -6.47 0.17 -5.50
N ASN A 112 -5.23 -0.26 -5.75
CA ASN A 112 -4.75 -0.77 -7.02
C ASN A 112 -3.90 -2.06 -6.84
N PRO A 113 -4.08 -3.10 -7.69
CA PRO A 113 -3.34 -4.36 -7.60
C PRO A 113 -1.81 -4.23 -7.69
N GLN A 114 -1.31 -3.37 -8.57
CA GLN A 114 0.13 -3.16 -8.78
C GLN A 114 0.74 -2.40 -7.62
N MET A 115 -0.02 -1.50 -6.99
CA MET A 115 0.43 -0.87 -5.75
C MET A 115 0.42 -1.86 -4.58
N CYS A 116 -0.52 -2.82 -4.57
CA CYS A 116 -0.48 -3.95 -3.65
C CYS A 116 0.78 -4.80 -3.87
N MET A 117 1.07 -5.18 -5.12
CA MET A 117 2.30 -5.91 -5.46
C MET A 117 3.56 -5.12 -5.11
N LEU A 118 3.57 -3.80 -5.37
CA LEU A 118 4.66 -2.92 -4.98
C LEU A 118 4.87 -2.93 -3.46
N LEU A 119 3.80 -2.79 -2.67
CA LEU A 119 3.90 -2.85 -1.22
C LEU A 119 4.42 -4.21 -0.75
N LEU A 120 3.86 -5.30 -1.28
CA LEU A 120 4.28 -6.66 -0.95
C LEU A 120 5.77 -6.86 -1.23
N GLU A 121 6.25 -6.36 -2.36
CA GLU A 121 7.66 -6.34 -2.72
C GLU A 121 8.50 -5.51 -1.72
N ARG A 122 8.02 -4.34 -1.29
CA ARG A 122 8.67 -3.56 -0.22
C ARG A 122 8.75 -4.35 1.09
N VAL A 123 7.69 -5.06 1.47
CA VAL A 123 7.70 -5.93 2.66
C VAL A 123 8.71 -7.05 2.50
N ARG A 124 8.74 -7.74 1.35
CA ARG A 124 9.71 -8.80 1.05
C ARG A 124 11.15 -8.31 1.28
N LEU A 125 11.50 -7.17 0.68
CA LEU A 125 12.81 -6.54 0.81
C LEU A 125 13.11 -6.14 2.26
N ARG A 126 12.12 -5.55 2.95
CA ARG A 126 12.24 -5.08 4.34
C ARG A 126 12.52 -6.20 5.35
N TYR A 127 12.12 -7.43 5.04
CA TYR A 127 12.43 -8.62 5.85
C TYR A 127 13.53 -9.50 5.26
N GLY A 128 14.17 -9.06 4.17
CA GLY A 128 15.31 -9.72 3.54
C GLY A 128 14.97 -11.06 2.90
N TYR A 129 13.74 -11.23 2.42
CA TYR A 129 13.36 -12.40 1.61
C TYR A 129 13.97 -12.29 0.22
N ASP A 130 14.32 -13.43 -0.39
CA ASP A 130 14.84 -13.47 -1.75
C ASP A 130 13.73 -13.33 -2.80
N ASP A 131 14.10 -13.17 -4.08
CA ASP A 131 13.15 -12.91 -5.17
C ASP A 131 12.29 -14.14 -5.52
N LYS A 132 12.60 -15.30 -4.92
CA LYS A 132 11.86 -16.54 -5.09
C LYS A 132 10.83 -16.75 -3.98
N ALA A 133 10.86 -15.93 -2.93
CA ALA A 133 9.86 -15.95 -1.88
C ALA A 133 8.47 -15.72 -2.47
N LYS A 134 7.53 -16.56 -2.03
CA LYS A 134 6.16 -16.53 -2.52
C LYS A 134 5.23 -15.95 -1.47
N PHE A 135 4.22 -15.24 -1.93
CA PHE A 135 3.06 -14.90 -1.11
C PHE A 135 2.08 -16.07 -1.18
N GLN A 136 1.92 -16.77 -0.06
CA GLN A 136 1.11 -17.98 0.00
C GLN A 136 -0.01 -17.85 1.02
N GLN A 137 -1.20 -18.30 0.61
CA GLN A 137 -2.34 -18.42 1.49
C GLN A 137 -2.49 -19.86 1.97
N TYR A 138 -2.72 -20.03 3.27
CA TYR A 138 -3.17 -21.30 3.84
C TYR A 138 -4.69 -21.33 3.93
N ASP A 139 -5.32 -22.27 3.23
CA ASP A 139 -6.75 -22.54 3.40
C ASP A 139 -7.01 -23.37 4.68
N GLN A 140 -8.29 -23.65 4.98
CA GLN A 140 -8.68 -24.44 6.15
C GLN A 140 -8.12 -25.88 6.14
N THR A 141 -7.66 -26.36 4.98
CA THR A 141 -7.04 -27.68 4.82
C THR A 141 -5.52 -27.65 5.04
N GLY A 142 -4.94 -26.47 5.23
CA GLY A 142 -3.50 -26.30 5.47
C GLY A 142 -2.64 -26.40 4.20
N ILE A 143 -3.26 -26.40 3.02
CA ILE A 143 -2.53 -26.46 1.75
C ILE A 143 -2.13 -25.03 1.34
N PRO A 144 -0.83 -24.74 1.11
CA PRO A 144 -0.40 -23.43 0.64
C PRO A 144 -0.82 -23.23 -0.83
N ARG A 145 -1.36 -22.06 -1.13
CA ARG A 145 -1.72 -21.64 -2.49
C ARG A 145 -1.08 -20.30 -2.81
N ASP A 146 -0.51 -20.18 -4.00
CA ASP A 146 -0.01 -18.90 -4.50
C ASP A 146 -1.20 -17.97 -4.76
N VAL A 147 -1.11 -16.71 -4.33
CA VAL A 147 -2.20 -15.73 -4.43
C VAL A 147 -1.84 -14.52 -5.28
N LYS A 148 -2.84 -13.96 -5.97
CA LYS A 148 -2.73 -12.69 -6.70
C LYS A 148 -3.55 -11.64 -5.96
N VAL A 149 -2.85 -10.68 -5.37
CA VAL A 149 -3.48 -9.69 -4.51
C VAL A 149 -4.01 -8.52 -5.35
N TYR A 150 -5.33 -8.34 -5.35
CA TYR A 150 -6.00 -7.29 -6.11
C TYR A 150 -6.21 -6.01 -5.28
N ALA A 151 -6.57 -6.18 -4.02
CA ALA A 151 -6.71 -5.08 -3.07
C ALA A 151 -6.32 -5.56 -1.66
N ILE A 152 -5.81 -4.65 -0.83
CA ILE A 152 -5.52 -4.92 0.57
C ILE A 152 -6.28 -3.93 1.43
N HIS A 153 -7.31 -4.43 2.10
CA HIS A 153 -8.05 -3.75 3.13
C HIS A 153 -7.38 -3.96 4.49
N LYS A 154 -7.90 -3.30 5.53
CA LYS A 154 -7.27 -3.30 6.87
C LYS A 154 -7.03 -4.71 7.44
N THR A 155 -7.99 -5.61 7.25
CA THR A 155 -7.98 -6.96 7.83
C THR A 155 -8.02 -8.07 6.79
N ALA A 156 -8.24 -7.71 5.53
CA ALA A 156 -8.49 -8.66 4.47
C ALA A 156 -7.86 -8.19 3.17
N LEU A 157 -7.65 -9.13 2.27
CA LEU A 157 -7.27 -8.87 0.90
C LEU A 157 -8.33 -9.42 -0.04
N THR A 158 -8.48 -8.80 -1.19
CA THR A 158 -9.25 -9.34 -2.30
C THR A 158 -8.29 -10.16 -3.16
N ASP A 159 -8.47 -11.49 -3.15
CA ASP A 159 -7.72 -12.44 -3.98
C ASP A 159 -8.54 -12.75 -5.24
N ILE A 160 -7.87 -12.78 -6.39
CA ILE A 160 -8.43 -13.32 -7.64
C ILE A 160 -7.74 -14.65 -7.88
N ARG A 161 -8.49 -15.73 -7.65
CA ARG A 161 -8.10 -17.08 -8.07
C ARG A 161 -8.33 -17.21 -9.57
N ASP A 162 -7.93 -18.31 -10.20
CA ASP A 162 -7.97 -18.57 -11.66
C ASP A 162 -9.33 -18.36 -12.39
N ASP A 163 -10.35 -17.88 -11.68
CA ASP A 163 -11.61 -17.33 -12.20
C ASP A 163 -11.67 -15.81 -11.93
N PRO A 164 -11.44 -14.97 -12.96
CA PRO A 164 -11.50 -13.50 -12.85
C PRO A 164 -12.86 -12.97 -12.35
N ASP A 165 -13.93 -13.76 -12.49
CA ASP A 165 -15.29 -13.36 -12.12
C ASP A 165 -15.57 -13.62 -10.62
N CYS A 166 -14.66 -14.28 -9.90
CA CYS A 166 -14.80 -14.62 -8.49
C CYS A 166 -13.70 -13.98 -7.63
N ALA A 167 -13.94 -12.75 -7.18
CA ALA A 167 -13.13 -12.08 -6.16
C ALA A 167 -13.49 -12.63 -4.76
N TYR A 168 -12.50 -13.13 -4.01
CA TYR A 168 -12.71 -13.59 -2.64
C TYR A 168 -12.03 -12.66 -1.63
N GLU A 169 -12.79 -12.20 -0.63
CA GLU A 169 -12.22 -11.51 0.52
C GLU A 169 -11.63 -12.53 1.49
N GLN A 170 -10.33 -12.40 1.77
CA GLN A 170 -9.55 -13.35 2.55
C GLN A 170 -8.81 -12.65 3.68
N SER A 171 -8.73 -13.27 4.86
CA SER A 171 -8.05 -12.65 6.00
C SER A 171 -6.54 -12.50 5.77
N LEU A 172 -5.97 -11.32 6.07
CA LEU A 172 -4.52 -11.10 6.03
C LEU A 172 -3.72 -12.01 6.97
N LYS A 173 -4.38 -12.65 7.95
CA LYS A 173 -3.75 -13.59 8.88
C LYS A 173 -3.36 -14.92 8.23
N THR A 174 -4.02 -15.29 7.14
CA THR A 174 -3.76 -16.56 6.44
C THR A 174 -2.75 -16.42 5.32
N LEU A 175 -2.30 -15.19 5.03
CA LEU A 175 -1.31 -14.88 4.02
C LEU A 175 0.08 -14.74 4.65
N VAL A 176 1.04 -15.50 4.14
CA VAL A 176 2.44 -15.47 4.56
C VAL A 176 3.36 -15.12 3.40
N ILE A 177 4.50 -14.52 3.71
CA ILE A 177 5.68 -14.55 2.86
C ILE A 177 6.46 -15.80 3.23
N HIS A 178 6.69 -16.69 2.28
CA HIS A 178 7.36 -17.95 2.49
C HIS A 178 8.56 -18.10 1.54
N ASP A 179 9.72 -18.41 2.11
CA ASP A 179 10.88 -18.95 1.40
C ASP A 179 11.20 -20.35 1.95
N THR A 180 12.16 -21.05 1.36
CA THR A 180 12.51 -22.43 1.75
C THR A 180 12.89 -22.63 3.23
N THR A 181 13.13 -21.57 3.98
CA THR A 181 13.69 -21.62 5.35
C THR A 181 12.79 -20.98 6.40
N ARG A 182 11.85 -20.11 6.03
CA ARG A 182 11.03 -19.34 6.99
C ARG A 182 9.75 -18.78 6.40
N GLU A 183 8.82 -18.48 7.29
CA GLU A 183 7.55 -17.85 7.00
C GLU A 183 7.34 -16.59 7.85
N LEU A 184 6.69 -15.58 7.27
CA LEU A 184 6.26 -14.38 7.97
C LEU A 184 4.79 -14.07 7.64
N PRO A 185 3.89 -14.09 8.64
CA PRO A 185 2.52 -13.64 8.44
C PRO A 185 2.47 -12.16 8.02
N LEU A 186 1.76 -11.84 6.94
CA LEU A 186 1.64 -10.45 6.48
C LEU A 186 0.93 -9.56 7.50
N SER A 187 -0.03 -10.10 8.26
CA SER A 187 -0.65 -9.36 9.36
C SER A 187 0.38 -8.91 10.40
N GLN A 188 1.42 -9.71 10.65
CA GLN A 188 2.51 -9.34 11.55
C GLN A 188 3.41 -8.30 10.89
N ALA A 189 3.78 -8.50 9.63
CA ALA A 189 4.61 -7.56 8.88
C ALA A 189 4.00 -6.15 8.82
N PHE A 190 2.71 -6.05 8.50
CA PHE A 190 1.98 -4.78 8.44
C PHE A 190 1.85 -4.11 9.79
N LYS A 191 1.60 -4.89 10.85
CA LYS A 191 1.57 -4.36 12.22
C LYS A 191 2.92 -3.77 12.61
N ASP A 192 4.01 -4.47 12.34
CA ASP A 192 5.37 -4.03 12.68
C ASP A 192 5.82 -2.80 11.89
N MET A 193 5.31 -2.63 10.67
CA MET A 193 5.56 -1.46 9.82
C MET A 193 4.57 -0.30 10.07
N GLY A 194 3.69 -0.40 11.08
CA GLY A 194 2.83 0.71 11.48
C GLY A 194 1.57 0.89 10.61
N ARG A 195 1.08 -0.17 9.97
CA ARG A 195 -0.25 -0.19 9.35
C ARG A 195 -1.25 -0.76 10.34
N ASP A 196 -2.28 0.03 10.65
CA ASP A 196 -3.36 -0.40 11.53
C ASP A 196 -4.19 -1.50 10.86
N THR A 197 -3.96 -2.74 11.27
CA THR A 197 -4.73 -3.91 10.85
C THR A 197 -5.95 -4.16 11.75
N THR A 198 -6.31 -3.21 12.62
CA THR A 198 -7.49 -3.35 13.49
C THR A 198 -8.74 -3.11 12.65
N PRO A 199 -9.75 -4.01 12.68
CA PRO A 199 -11.01 -3.78 12.00
C PRO A 199 -11.66 -2.51 12.56
N ARG A 200 -11.89 -1.49 11.73
CA ARG A 200 -12.92 -0.49 12.02
C ARG A 200 -14.25 -1.15 11.68
N LYS A 201 -15.28 -0.94 12.49
CA LYS A 201 -16.67 -1.30 12.13
C LYS A 201 -16.89 -0.85 10.69
N GLU A 202 -17.14 -1.81 9.81
CA GLU A 202 -17.30 -1.59 8.38
C GLU A 202 -18.36 -0.53 8.14
N LEU A 203 -18.07 0.40 7.23
CA LEU A 203 -19.12 1.08 6.50
C LEU A 203 -19.76 0.02 5.61
N THR A 204 -20.97 -0.40 5.97
CA THR A 204 -21.80 -1.24 5.12
C THR A 204 -22.11 -0.44 3.86
N TYR A 205 -21.46 -0.77 2.75
CA TYR A 205 -21.90 -0.32 1.44
C TYR A 205 -23.06 -1.22 1.02
N GLN A 206 -24.26 -0.65 0.99
CA GLN A 206 -25.40 -1.28 0.32
C GLN A 206 -25.21 -1.04 -1.18
N TYR A 207 -25.07 -2.13 -1.93
CA TYR A 207 -25.16 -2.14 -3.39
C TYR A 207 -26.55 -1.71 -3.86
#